data_AF-A0A4S2MK37-F1
#
_entry.id   AF-A0A4S2MK37-F1
#
_cell.length_a   1.000
_cell.length_b   1.000
_cell.length_c   1.000
_cell.angle_alpha   90.00
_cell.angle_beta   90.00
_cell.angle_gamma   90.00
#
_symmetry.space_group_name_H-M   'P 1'
#
loop_
_entity.id
_entity.type
_entity.pdbx_description
1 polymer ?
#
loop_
_entity_poly.entity_id
_entity_poly.type
_entity_poly.pdbx_seq_one_letter_code
_entity_poly.pdbx_strand_id
1 'polypeptide(L)'
;MHRPFCDDDTLPDDSVYYHWGALMADALEMNGVNVRQLCPRFFRDNLEAAGFVDITVYTYKVPYGRWPKGKRFKHIGVVCAEVMSTGIEAYALLAMTRLLNMPEDEARKLCRDCYDTIMAEKQHCYYFQ
;
A
#
# COMPACT_ATOMS: atom_id res chain seq x y z
N MET A 1 4.21 2.09 -5.74
CA MET A 1 4.24 1.81 -4.30
C MET A 1 5.61 1.22 -4.00
N HIS A 2 6.29 1.79 -3.01
CA HIS A 2 7.52 1.18 -2.50
C HIS A 2 7.21 -0.17 -1.86
N ARG A 3 8.22 -1.04 -1.74
CA ARG A 3 8.11 -2.26 -0.94
C ARG A 3 7.63 -1.87 0.47
N PRO A 4 6.63 -2.56 1.04
CA PRO A 4 6.23 -2.36 2.42
C PRO A 4 7.40 -2.53 3.38
N PHE A 5 7.36 -1.79 4.50
CA PHE A 5 8.32 -1.98 5.58
C PHE A 5 7.94 -3.21 6.41
N CYS A 6 8.95 -3.88 6.94
CA CYS A 6 8.84 -5.05 7.80
C CYS A 6 10.04 -5.05 8.75
N ASP A 7 9.83 -5.26 10.04
CA ASP A 7 10.90 -5.16 11.06
C ASP A 7 11.44 -6.54 11.50
N ASP A 8 10.84 -7.64 11.02
CA ASP A 8 11.12 -8.98 11.52
C ASP A 8 11.19 -10.06 10.43
N ASP A 9 11.51 -9.64 9.20
CA ASP A 9 11.75 -10.52 8.04
C ASP A 9 10.57 -11.44 7.66
N THR A 10 9.36 -11.15 8.16
CA THR A 10 8.15 -11.91 7.85
C THR A 10 7.55 -11.60 6.47
N LEU A 11 8.08 -10.58 5.77
CA LEU A 11 7.69 -10.22 4.40
C LEU A 11 8.60 -10.92 3.37
N PRO A 12 8.12 -11.98 2.68
CA PRO A 12 8.91 -12.62 1.64
C PRO A 12 8.96 -11.78 0.35
N ASP A 13 9.99 -12.01 -0.47
CA ASP A 13 10.20 -11.29 -1.73
C ASP A 13 9.12 -11.54 -2.78
N ASP A 14 8.48 -12.72 -2.73
CA ASP A 14 7.39 -13.14 -3.60
C ASP A 14 6.00 -12.83 -2.99
N SER A 15 5.94 -11.95 -1.98
CA SER A 15 4.67 -11.56 -1.36
C SER A 15 3.67 -11.07 -2.41
N VAL A 16 2.52 -11.74 -2.46
CA VAL A 16 1.38 -11.36 -3.31
C VAL A 16 0.94 -9.92 -3.06
N TYR A 17 1.02 -9.46 -1.81
CA TYR A 17 0.70 -8.07 -1.46
C TYR A 17 1.69 -7.08 -2.09
N TYR A 18 2.99 -7.39 -2.02
CA TYR A 18 4.00 -6.56 -2.67
C TYR A 18 3.81 -6.53 -4.19
N HIS A 19 3.52 -7.69 -4.81
CA HIS A 19 3.24 -7.78 -6.23
C HIS A 19 2.01 -6.96 -6.64
N TRP A 20 0.90 -7.07 -5.90
CA TRP A 20 -0.30 -6.26 -6.10
C TRP A 20 0.01 -4.75 -6.04
N GLY A 21 0.77 -4.32 -5.03
CA GLY A 21 1.16 -2.92 -4.86
C GLY A 21 2.10 -2.41 -5.96
N ALA A 22 2.95 -3.27 -6.51
CA ALA A 22 3.82 -2.94 -7.63
C ALA A 22 3.02 -2.73 -8.93
N LEU A 23 2.10 -3.63 -9.25
CA LEU A 23 1.21 -3.50 -10.42
C LEU A 23 0.35 -2.23 -10.34
N MET A 24 -0.21 -1.93 -9.15
CA MET A 24 -0.94 -0.69 -8.93
C MET A 24 -0.08 0.55 -9.22
N ALA A 25 1.20 0.49 -8.87
CA ALA A 25 2.13 1.57 -9.12
C ALA A 25 2.41 1.77 -10.61
N ASP A 26 2.66 0.68 -11.32
CA ASP A 26 2.94 0.70 -12.75
C ASP A 26 1.76 1.28 -13.52
N ALA A 27 0.54 0.85 -13.19
CA ALA A 27 -0.68 1.38 -13.78
C ALA A 27 -0.86 2.89 -13.52
N LEU A 28 -0.58 3.37 -12.31
CA LEU A 28 -0.70 4.79 -11.98
C LEU A 28 0.39 5.64 -12.64
N GLU A 29 1.62 5.12 -12.74
CA GLU A 29 2.73 5.80 -13.42
C GLU A 29 2.51 5.93 -14.92
N MET A 30 1.88 4.94 -15.57
CA MET A 30 1.43 5.05 -16.96
C MET A 30 0.45 6.22 -17.20
N ASN A 31 -0.23 6.69 -16.15
CA ASN A 31 -1.14 7.83 -16.20
C ASN A 31 -0.50 9.12 -15.65
N GLY A 32 0.82 9.16 -15.52
CA GLY A 32 1.56 10.34 -15.04
C GLY A 32 1.51 10.55 -13.53
N VAL A 33 0.95 9.60 -12.77
CA VAL A 33 0.92 9.68 -11.30
C VAL A 33 2.11 8.91 -10.73
N ASN A 34 3.19 9.64 -10.43
CA ASN A 34 4.43 9.08 -9.88
C ASN A 34 4.31 8.66 -8.40
N VAL A 35 3.46 7.67 -8.12
CA VAL A 35 3.14 7.23 -6.75
C VAL A 35 4.34 6.67 -6.00
N ARG A 36 5.38 6.19 -6.70
CA ARG A 36 6.64 5.80 -6.04
C ARG A 36 7.37 7.00 -5.46
N GLN A 37 7.16 8.22 -5.91
CA GLN A 37 7.84 9.38 -5.32
C GLN A 37 7.10 9.92 -4.08
N LEU A 38 5.82 9.58 -3.90
CA LEU A 38 4.99 10.07 -2.81
C LEU A 38 5.51 9.55 -1.46
N CYS A 39 6.34 10.36 -0.82
CA CYS A 39 6.96 10.10 0.47
C CYS A 39 7.02 11.41 1.28
N PRO A 40 7.29 11.32 2.60
CA PRO A 40 7.40 12.50 3.46
C PRO A 40 8.35 13.57 2.91
N ARG A 41 9.46 13.14 2.30
CA ARG A 41 10.43 14.03 1.66
C ARG A 41 9.86 14.75 0.44
N PHE A 42 9.16 14.01 -0.44
CA PHE A 42 8.52 14.60 -1.62
C PHE A 42 7.58 15.75 -1.25
N PHE A 43 6.73 15.57 -0.22
CA PHE A 43 5.81 16.63 0.20
C PHE A 43 6.56 17.83 0.79
N ARG A 44 7.57 17.60 1.63
CA ARG A 44 8.41 18.67 2.17
C ARG A 44 9.06 19.48 1.05
N ASP A 45 9.79 18.80 0.16
CA ASP A 45 10.60 19.44 -0.88
C ASP A 45 9.71 20.27 -1.83
N ASN A 46 8.52 19.77 -2.18
CA ASN A 46 7.57 20.51 -3.03
C ASN A 46 6.93 21.70 -2.31
N LEU A 47 6.62 21.59 -1.01
CA LEU A 47 6.11 22.71 -0.23
C LEU A 47 7.18 23.79 -0.04
N GLU A 48 8.42 23.40 0.25
CA GLU A 48 9.57 24.33 0.34
C GLU A 48 9.77 25.06 -0.99
N ALA A 49 9.77 24.34 -2.12
CA ALA A 49 9.90 24.93 -3.45
C ALA A 49 8.73 25.88 -3.81
N ALA A 50 7.54 25.64 -3.29
CA ALA A 50 6.38 26.52 -3.46
C ALA A 50 6.40 27.75 -2.52
N GLY A 51 7.42 27.89 -1.67
CA GLY A 51 7.60 29.05 -0.79
C GLY A 51 6.91 28.93 0.58
N PHE A 52 6.44 27.74 0.96
CA PHE A 52 5.97 27.51 2.32
C PHE A 52 7.16 27.52 3.29
N VAL A 53 6.93 28.07 4.48
CA VAL A 53 7.91 28.13 5.57
C VAL A 53 7.42 27.31 6.77
N ASP A 54 8.32 26.99 7.70
CA ASP A 54 8.02 26.25 8.94
C ASP A 54 7.33 24.89 8.73
N ILE A 55 7.75 24.16 7.70
CA ILE A 55 7.14 22.88 7.32
C ILE A 55 7.47 21.78 8.34
N THR A 56 6.41 21.25 8.95
CA THR A 56 6.48 20.09 9.84
C THR A 56 5.83 18.89 9.18
N VAL A 57 6.53 17.75 9.18
CA VAL A 57 6.03 16.50 8.59
C VAL A 57 5.81 15.49 9.71
N TYR A 58 4.59 14.97 9.80
CA TYR A 58 4.22 13.94 10.76
C TYR A 58 4.00 12.64 10.01
N THR A 59 4.77 11.62 10.36
CA THR A 59 4.67 10.28 9.76
C THR A 59 4.15 9.28 10.75
N TYR A 60 3.16 8.49 10.36
CA TYR A 60 2.53 7.50 11.22
C TYR A 60 2.72 6.09 10.66
N LYS A 61 3.17 5.17 11.50
CA LYS A 61 3.24 3.74 11.16
C LYS A 61 1.83 3.16 11.10
N VAL A 62 1.42 2.68 9.93
CA VAL A 62 0.12 2.05 9.68
C VAL A 62 0.34 0.58 9.34
N PRO A 63 0.04 -0.35 10.27
CA PRO A 63 0.11 -1.79 10.02
C PRO A 63 -0.93 -2.25 9.01
N TYR A 64 -0.56 -3.22 8.20
CA TYR A 64 -1.51 -3.97 7.38
C TYR A 64 -2.04 -5.16 8.16
N GLY A 65 -3.30 -5.12 8.60
CA GLY A 65 -3.90 -6.22 9.36
C GLY A 65 -3.66 -6.13 10.87
N ARG A 66 -4.10 -7.17 11.59
CA ARG A 66 -4.32 -7.12 13.05
C ARG A 66 -3.19 -7.75 13.87
N TRP A 67 -2.07 -8.06 13.21
CA TRP A 67 -0.87 -8.66 13.79
C TRP A 67 -0.22 -7.87 14.96
N PRO A 68 -0.32 -6.52 15.07
CA PRO A 68 0.32 -5.82 16.19
C PRO A 68 -0.29 -6.23 17.54
N LYS A 69 0.58 -6.44 18.54
CA LYS A 69 0.14 -6.81 19.90
C LYS A 69 -0.49 -5.63 20.68
N GLY A 70 0.02 -4.41 20.45
CA GLY A 70 -0.44 -3.22 21.17
C GLY A 70 -1.84 -2.76 20.72
N LYS A 71 -2.72 -2.45 21.69
CA LYS A 71 -4.14 -2.10 21.43
C LYS A 71 -4.32 -1.02 20.35
N ARG A 72 -3.50 0.05 20.40
CA ARG A 72 -3.58 1.17 19.44
C ARG A 72 -3.25 0.73 18.00
N PHE A 73 -2.09 0.11 17.80
CA PHE A 73 -1.68 -0.32 16.46
C PHE A 73 -2.55 -1.45 15.92
N LYS A 74 -3.05 -2.33 16.79
CA LYS A 74 -4.02 -3.36 16.40
C LYS A 74 -5.31 -2.73 15.86
N HIS A 75 -5.83 -1.70 16.54
CA HIS A 75 -7.02 -1.00 16.06
C HIS A 75 -6.80 -0.33 14.71
N ILE A 76 -5.67 0.38 14.53
CA ILE A 76 -5.30 0.99 13.25
C ILE A 76 -5.21 -0.07 12.15
N GLY A 77 -4.56 -1.20 12.43
CA GLY A 77 -4.41 -2.28 11.47
C GLY A 77 -5.72 -2.97 11.08
N VAL A 78 -6.66 -3.09 12.03
CA VAL A 78 -8.05 -3.54 11.74
C VAL A 78 -8.75 -2.57 10.80
N VAL A 79 -8.68 -1.26 11.07
CA VAL A 79 -9.29 -0.24 10.19
C VAL A 79 -8.65 -0.30 8.81
N CYS A 80 -7.33 -0.45 8.72
CA CYS A 80 -6.63 -0.58 7.45
C CYS A 80 -7.07 -1.84 6.68
N ALA A 81 -7.18 -3.00 7.34
CA ALA A 81 -7.68 -4.22 6.71
C ALA A 81 -9.12 -4.05 6.21
N GLU A 82 -9.97 -3.35 6.95
CA GLU A 82 -11.35 -3.13 6.56
C GLU A 82 -11.50 -2.18 5.38
N VAL A 83 -10.64 -1.15 5.28
CA VAL A 83 -10.54 -0.33 4.07
C VAL A 83 -10.11 -1.18 2.87
N MET A 84 -9.17 -2.11 3.08
CA MET A 84 -8.65 -2.97 2.02
C MET A 84 -9.64 -4.04 1.56
N SER A 85 -10.61 -4.45 2.38
CA SER A 85 -11.58 -5.51 2.05
C SER A 85 -12.37 -5.24 0.76
N THR A 86 -12.65 -3.97 0.50
CA THR A 86 -13.30 -3.52 -0.74
C THR A 86 -12.35 -2.71 -1.61
N GLY A 87 -11.40 -1.98 -1.00
CA GLY A 87 -10.45 -1.12 -1.70
C GLY A 87 -9.53 -1.88 -2.64
N ILE A 88 -9.05 -3.07 -2.25
CA ILE A 88 -8.11 -3.84 -3.08
C ILE A 88 -8.69 -4.09 -4.47
N GLU A 89 -9.91 -4.64 -4.54
CA GLU A 89 -10.54 -4.95 -5.82
C GLU A 89 -11.01 -3.68 -6.55
N ALA A 90 -11.60 -2.72 -5.82
CA ALA A 90 -12.13 -1.49 -6.40
C ALA A 90 -11.05 -0.66 -7.14
N TYR A 91 -9.85 -0.58 -6.58
CA TYR A 91 -8.73 0.12 -7.22
C TYR A 91 -8.06 -0.72 -8.30
N ALA A 92 -7.91 -2.03 -8.06
CA ALA A 92 -7.13 -2.89 -8.93
C ALA A 92 -7.81 -3.28 -10.23
N LEU A 93 -9.14 -3.46 -10.26
CA LEU A 93 -9.81 -3.94 -11.48
C LEU A 93 -9.58 -3.01 -12.66
N LEU A 94 -9.83 -1.70 -12.50
CA LEU A 94 -9.57 -0.75 -13.59
C LEU A 94 -8.08 -0.67 -13.92
N ALA A 95 -7.23 -0.60 -12.89
CA ALA A 95 -5.79 -0.46 -13.07
C ALA A 95 -5.19 -1.64 -13.85
N MET A 96 -5.47 -2.86 -13.42
CA MET A 96 -4.87 -4.06 -13.98
C MET A 96 -5.52 -4.45 -15.31
N THR A 97 -6.85 -4.38 -15.44
CA THR A 97 -7.51 -4.84 -16.68
C THR A 97 -7.40 -3.82 -17.82
N ARG A 98 -7.58 -2.52 -17.54
CA ARG A 98 -7.60 -1.50 -18.60
C ARG A 98 -6.24 -0.88 -18.90
N LEU A 99 -5.38 -0.74 -17.89
CA LEU A 99 -4.08 -0.09 -18.07
C LEU A 99 -2.98 -1.12 -18.32
N LEU A 100 -3.03 -2.26 -17.64
CA LEU A 100 -2.03 -3.33 -17.79
C LEU A 100 -2.48 -4.50 -18.68
N ASN A 101 -3.72 -4.47 -19.20
CA ASN A 101 -4.30 -5.52 -20.05
C ASN A 101 -4.30 -6.92 -19.41
N MET A 102 -4.36 -7.01 -18.08
CA MET A 102 -4.48 -8.26 -17.35
C MET A 102 -5.89 -8.85 -17.52
N PRO A 103 -6.03 -10.18 -17.73
CA PRO A 103 -7.32 -10.85 -17.67
C PRO A 103 -8.08 -10.57 -16.36
N GLU A 104 -9.39 -10.35 -16.45
CA GLU A 104 -10.19 -9.97 -15.28
C GLU A 104 -10.21 -11.07 -14.19
N ASP A 105 -10.27 -12.34 -14.59
CA ASP A 105 -10.24 -13.48 -13.68
C ASP A 105 -8.91 -13.56 -12.91
N GLU A 106 -7.79 -13.29 -13.58
CA GLU A 106 -6.46 -13.19 -12.96
C GLU A 106 -6.39 -12.01 -11.99
N ALA A 107 -6.85 -10.82 -12.38
CA ALA A 107 -6.86 -9.64 -11.52
C ALA A 107 -7.72 -9.86 -10.26
N ARG A 108 -8.90 -10.46 -10.40
CA ARG A 108 -9.77 -10.81 -9.27
C ARG A 108 -9.14 -11.84 -8.35
N LYS A 109 -8.46 -12.85 -8.92
CA LYS A 109 -7.73 -13.84 -8.13
C LYS A 109 -6.63 -13.16 -7.32
N LEU A 110 -5.83 -12.29 -7.95
CA LEU A 110 -4.77 -11.55 -7.27
C LEU A 110 -5.32 -10.68 -6.13
N CYS A 111 -6.47 -10.03 -6.32
CA CYS A 111 -7.12 -9.23 -5.28
C CYS A 111 -7.53 -10.07 -4.06
N ARG A 112 -8.13 -11.25 -4.29
CA ARG A 112 -8.48 -12.18 -3.21
C ARG A 112 -7.25 -12.68 -2.47
N ASP A 113 -6.24 -13.15 -3.20
CA ASP A 113 -5.00 -13.67 -2.62
C ASP A 113 -4.26 -12.58 -1.80
N CYS A 114 -4.30 -11.34 -2.26
CA CYS A 114 -3.77 -10.17 -1.57
C CYS A 114 -4.50 -9.92 -0.24
N TYR A 115 -5.84 -9.90 -0.25
CA TYR A 115 -6.64 -9.73 0.97
C TYR A 115 -6.44 -10.88 1.96
N ASP A 116 -6.44 -12.12 1.49
CA ASP A 116 -6.20 -13.31 2.31
C ASP A 116 -4.82 -13.26 2.96
N THR A 117 -3.80 -12.74 2.25
CA THR A 117 -2.45 -12.54 2.79
C THR A 117 -2.45 -11.53 3.94
N ILE A 118 -3.18 -10.42 3.84
CA ILE A 118 -3.32 -9.43 4.92
C ILE A 118 -4.01 -10.06 6.14
N MET A 119 -5.08 -10.81 5.91
CA MET A 119 -5.89 -11.42 6.97
C MET A 119 -5.22 -12.64 7.62
N ALA A 120 -4.26 -13.27 6.94
CA ALA A 120 -3.46 -14.34 7.52
C ALA A 120 -2.55 -13.85 8.67
N GLU A 121 -2.27 -12.54 8.74
CA GLU A 121 -1.45 -11.91 9.80
C GLU A 121 -0.04 -12.53 9.92
N LYS A 122 0.45 -13.17 8.86
CA LYS A 122 1.78 -13.82 8.83
C LYS A 122 2.89 -12.89 8.35
N GLN A 123 2.53 -11.83 7.62
CA GLN A 123 3.47 -10.82 7.13
C GLN A 123 3.25 -9.53 7.92
N HIS A 124 4.20 -9.16 8.76
CA HIS A 124 4.11 -7.99 9.66
C HIS A 124 4.48 -6.69 8.94
N CYS A 125 3.78 -6.47 7.83
CA CYS A 125 4.02 -5.35 6.93
C CYS A 125 3.33 -4.08 7.43
N TYR A 126 3.90 -2.94 7.07
CA TYR A 126 3.32 -1.63 7.34
C TYR A 126 3.82 -0.58 6.34
N TYR A 127 3.18 0.59 6.35
CA TYR A 127 3.64 1.79 5.65
C TYR A 127 3.68 2.99 6.58
N PHE A 128 4.31 4.07 6.12
CA PHE A 128 4.24 5.38 6.76
C PHE A 128 3.22 6.24 6.03
N GLN A 129 2.20 6.70 6.75
CA GLN A 129 1.21 7.69 6.33
C GLN A 129 1.68 9.10 6.69
#